data_AF-A0A974UCP5-F1
#
_entry.id   AF-A0A974UCP5-F1
#
_cell.length_a   1.000
_cell.length_b   1.000
_cell.length_c   1.000
_cell.angle_alpha   90.00
_cell.angle_beta   90.00
_cell.angle_gamma   90.00
#
_symmetry.space_group_name_H-M   'P 1'
#
loop_
_entity.id
_entity.type
_entity.pdbx_description
1 polymer ?
#
loop_
_entity_poly.entity_id
_entity_poly.type
_entity_poly.pdbx_seq_one_letter_code
_entity_poly.pdbx_strand_id
1 'polypeptide(L)'
;MVSSLQKGIKAAKSGHMQEALDFLKDAIIEEPQNADVWVWVAAIIDDLDKQEIFLKKALEIDPQNIPAQRGMAYLQKRKRDQIADQNDHLSDHTSPISPFPPKGRPDPVKDDEDLSKLELDEINKMAASGEKEDGKKPEKNKPVKSSEKLLKDLPKLSAFEIVLLGVVVVVFAFIGILAASAIFDFDLPINALSGSKAAEGLPPYAGVFLFENDLYSDIQQHQGLPSQDVGIPTSQTTNPTIVIYTAETNPETLNLIYETGEYISFNFQNKKNGISLLHAESELNPGLYCFQQLPANTVVEAASYWCFKVEIAPAE
;
A
#
# COMPACT_ATOMS: atom_id res chain seq x y z
N MET A 1 -4.41 -30.67 -20.30
CA MET A 1 -5.65 -30.36 -19.54
C MET A 1 -5.26 -29.51 -18.35
N VAL A 2 -6.18 -28.74 -17.76
CA VAL A 2 -5.92 -27.97 -16.53
C VAL A 2 -5.77 -28.97 -15.37
N SER A 3 -4.66 -28.93 -14.62
CA SER A 3 -4.47 -29.86 -13.48
C SER A 3 -5.40 -29.51 -12.32
N SER A 4 -5.68 -30.46 -11.43
CA SER A 4 -6.62 -30.21 -10.34
C SER A 4 -6.11 -29.15 -9.34
N LEU A 5 -4.78 -28.99 -9.20
CA LEU A 5 -4.18 -27.84 -8.51
C LEU A 5 -4.65 -26.51 -9.12
N GLN A 6 -4.53 -26.34 -10.44
CA GLN A 6 -4.94 -25.12 -11.13
C GLN A 6 -6.45 -24.82 -11.01
N LYS A 7 -7.30 -25.87 -10.97
CA LYS A 7 -8.74 -25.73 -10.70
C LYS A 7 -8.98 -25.24 -9.27
N GLY A 8 -8.32 -25.85 -8.28
CA GLY A 8 -8.41 -25.47 -6.86
C GLY A 8 -8.00 -24.01 -6.61
N ILE A 9 -6.87 -23.60 -7.18
CA ILE A 9 -6.39 -22.20 -7.13
C ILE A 9 -7.42 -21.23 -7.72
N LYS A 10 -8.05 -21.59 -8.84
CA LYS A 10 -9.08 -20.76 -9.48
C LYS A 10 -10.33 -20.65 -8.60
N ALA A 11 -10.84 -21.77 -8.09
CA ALA A 11 -12.02 -21.79 -7.21
C ALA A 11 -11.78 -20.99 -5.91
N ALA A 12 -10.58 -21.11 -5.31
CA ALA A 12 -10.19 -20.34 -4.13
C ALA A 12 -10.17 -18.83 -4.41
N LYS A 13 -9.57 -18.40 -5.54
CA LYS A 13 -9.57 -17.00 -5.99
C LYS A 13 -10.97 -16.47 -6.35
N SER A 14 -11.91 -17.36 -6.66
CA SER A 14 -13.34 -17.03 -6.84
C SER A 14 -14.16 -17.10 -5.54
N GLY A 15 -13.54 -17.41 -4.39
CA GLY A 15 -14.22 -17.51 -3.09
C GLY A 15 -14.95 -18.83 -2.82
N HIS A 16 -14.92 -19.79 -3.74
CA HIS A 16 -15.60 -21.08 -3.60
C HIS A 16 -14.74 -22.08 -2.82
N MET A 17 -14.53 -21.81 -1.53
CA MET A 17 -13.55 -22.55 -0.70
C MET A 17 -13.83 -24.06 -0.59
N GLN A 18 -15.10 -24.49 -0.65
CA GLN A 18 -15.45 -25.93 -0.65
C GLN A 18 -15.05 -26.62 -1.96
N GLU A 19 -15.41 -26.03 -3.10
CA GLU A 19 -15.03 -26.51 -4.44
C GLU A 19 -13.50 -26.50 -4.62
N ALA A 20 -12.83 -25.47 -4.09
CA ALA A 20 -11.38 -25.37 -4.08
C ALA A 20 -10.72 -26.50 -3.28
N LEU A 21 -11.25 -26.79 -2.08
CA LEU A 21 -10.75 -27.87 -1.23
C LEU A 21 -10.97 -29.26 -1.87
N ASP A 22 -12.06 -29.45 -2.61
CA ASP A 22 -12.30 -30.71 -3.35
C ASP A 22 -11.31 -30.88 -4.51
N PHE A 23 -11.11 -29.87 -5.36
CA PHE A 23 -10.08 -29.92 -6.41
C PHE A 23 -8.66 -30.08 -5.85
N LEU A 24 -8.37 -29.58 -4.65
CA LEU A 24 -7.07 -29.76 -4.00
C LEU A 24 -6.88 -31.16 -3.39
N LYS A 25 -7.96 -31.88 -3.01
CA LYS A 25 -7.86 -33.31 -2.68
C LYS A 25 -7.45 -34.13 -3.90
N ASP A 26 -8.07 -33.86 -5.04
CA ASP A 26 -7.69 -34.47 -6.31
C ASP A 26 -6.24 -34.11 -6.68
N ALA A 27 -5.81 -32.87 -6.43
CA ALA A 27 -4.43 -32.44 -6.64
C ALA A 27 -3.40 -33.19 -5.77
N ILE A 28 -3.73 -33.55 -4.51
CA ILE A 28 -2.86 -34.41 -3.68
C ILE A 28 -2.68 -35.80 -4.31
N ILE A 29 -3.71 -36.31 -5.02
CA ILE A 29 -3.68 -37.63 -5.67
C ILE A 29 -2.95 -37.55 -7.02
N GLU A 30 -3.15 -36.49 -7.79
CA GLU A 30 -2.47 -36.23 -9.08
C GLU A 30 -0.98 -35.90 -8.91
N GLU A 31 -0.65 -35.02 -7.95
CA GLU A 31 0.66 -34.38 -7.81
C GLU A 31 1.23 -34.48 -6.36
N PRO A 32 1.31 -35.66 -5.72
CA PRO A 32 1.69 -35.80 -4.30
C PRO A 32 3.10 -35.30 -3.93
N GLN A 33 3.98 -35.16 -4.92
CA GLN A 33 5.36 -34.64 -4.79
C GLN A 33 5.48 -33.16 -5.21
N ASN A 34 4.37 -32.46 -5.42
CA ASN A 34 4.36 -31.01 -5.66
C ASN A 34 4.12 -30.28 -4.34
N ALA A 35 5.11 -29.54 -3.85
CA ALA A 35 5.04 -28.81 -2.58
C ALA A 35 3.91 -27.77 -2.56
N ASP A 36 3.60 -27.12 -3.69
CA ASP A 36 2.60 -26.07 -3.78
C ASP A 36 1.18 -26.60 -3.52
N VAL A 37 0.90 -27.87 -3.87
CA VAL A 37 -0.38 -28.52 -3.54
C VAL A 37 -0.61 -28.50 -2.03
N TRP A 38 0.40 -28.90 -1.26
CA TRP A 38 0.34 -28.96 0.19
C TRP A 38 0.22 -27.56 0.84
N VAL A 39 0.84 -26.54 0.23
CA VAL A 39 0.66 -25.13 0.62
C VAL A 39 -0.77 -24.65 0.38
N TRP A 40 -1.34 -24.90 -0.81
CA TRP A 40 -2.70 -24.47 -1.14
C TRP A 40 -3.76 -25.19 -0.27
N VAL A 41 -3.51 -26.46 0.10
CA VAL A 41 -4.34 -27.19 1.06
C VAL A 41 -4.26 -26.56 2.45
N ALA A 42 -3.07 -26.19 2.93
CA ALA A 42 -2.90 -25.51 4.21
C ALA A 42 -3.59 -24.12 4.22
N ALA A 43 -3.56 -23.39 3.11
CA ALA A 43 -4.14 -22.05 3.00
C ALA A 43 -5.68 -22.01 3.09
N ILE A 44 -6.38 -23.14 2.90
CA ILE A 44 -7.85 -23.23 2.89
C ILE A 44 -8.42 -23.92 4.15
N ILE A 45 -7.56 -24.55 4.96
CA ILE A 45 -7.97 -25.26 6.19
C ILE A 45 -7.80 -24.35 7.40
N ASP A 46 -8.88 -24.05 8.14
CA ASP A 46 -8.85 -23.15 9.32
C ASP A 46 -8.11 -23.72 10.55
N ASP A 47 -7.95 -25.04 10.60
CA ASP A 47 -7.40 -25.80 11.74
C ASP A 47 -5.86 -25.68 11.79
N LEU A 48 -5.35 -25.00 12.82
CA LEU A 48 -3.93 -24.67 12.96
C LEU A 48 -2.99 -25.88 13.06
N ASP A 49 -3.45 -27.00 13.63
CA ASP A 49 -2.61 -28.20 13.74
C ASP A 49 -2.56 -28.95 12.40
N LYS A 50 -3.67 -28.95 11.65
CA LYS A 50 -3.69 -29.44 10.27
C LYS A 50 -2.87 -28.55 9.33
N GLN A 51 -2.93 -27.22 9.47
CA GLN A 51 -2.08 -26.29 8.73
C GLN A 51 -0.60 -26.65 8.92
N GLU A 52 -0.16 -26.92 10.16
CA GLU A 52 1.24 -27.26 10.45
C GLU A 52 1.68 -28.55 9.74
N ILE A 53 0.83 -29.58 9.74
CA ILE A 53 1.11 -30.85 9.08
C ILE A 53 1.30 -30.68 7.57
N PHE A 54 0.42 -29.90 6.91
CA PHE A 54 0.51 -29.71 5.46
C PHE A 54 1.65 -28.76 5.05
N LEU A 55 1.89 -27.68 5.79
CA LEU A 55 3.03 -26.78 5.55
C LEU A 55 4.37 -27.49 5.79
N LYS A 56 4.47 -28.29 6.86
CA LYS A 56 5.62 -29.17 7.08
C LYS A 56 5.76 -30.16 5.93
N LYS A 57 4.66 -30.70 5.38
CA LYS A 57 4.75 -31.64 4.25
C LYS A 57 5.24 -30.98 2.96
N ALA A 58 4.87 -29.73 2.70
CA ALA A 58 5.46 -28.94 1.64
C ALA A 58 6.98 -28.79 1.82
N LEU A 59 7.44 -28.45 3.04
CA LEU A 59 8.88 -28.29 3.36
C LEU A 59 9.68 -29.61 3.40
N GLU A 60 9.03 -30.76 3.62
CA GLU A 60 9.66 -32.08 3.46
C GLU A 60 9.90 -32.45 1.99
N ILE A 61 9.17 -31.83 1.05
CA ILE A 61 9.25 -32.06 -0.39
C ILE A 61 10.20 -31.03 -1.02
N ASP A 62 10.01 -29.75 -0.70
CA ASP A 62 10.84 -28.63 -1.11
C ASP A 62 11.17 -27.73 0.10
N PRO A 63 12.35 -27.90 0.72
CA PRO A 63 12.81 -27.06 1.83
C PRO A 63 12.97 -25.58 1.46
N GLN A 64 13.07 -25.24 0.17
CA GLN A 64 13.19 -23.87 -0.33
C GLN A 64 11.85 -23.24 -0.72
N ASN A 65 10.72 -23.94 -0.52
CA ASN A 65 9.40 -23.43 -0.85
C ASN A 65 9.02 -22.21 0.00
N ILE A 66 9.29 -21.01 -0.53
CA ILE A 66 9.07 -19.72 0.15
C ILE A 66 7.60 -19.56 0.63
N PRO A 67 6.56 -19.96 -0.14
CA PRO A 67 5.18 -19.99 0.38
C PRO A 67 5.00 -20.84 1.64
N ALA A 68 5.55 -22.05 1.67
CA ALA A 68 5.48 -22.93 2.84
C ALA A 68 6.24 -22.38 4.06
N GLN A 69 7.44 -21.81 3.85
CA GLN A 69 8.23 -21.16 4.90
C GLN A 69 7.46 -19.98 5.51
N ARG A 70 6.87 -19.11 4.68
CA ARG A 70 6.03 -17.98 5.12
C ARG A 70 4.79 -18.47 5.90
N GLY A 71 4.15 -19.53 5.43
CA GLY A 71 3.03 -20.17 6.12
C GLY A 71 3.42 -20.67 7.52
N MET A 72 4.55 -21.36 7.66
CA MET A 72 5.05 -21.82 8.97
C MET A 72 5.36 -20.65 9.91
N ALA A 73 5.98 -19.57 9.43
CA ALA A 73 6.28 -18.39 10.25
C ALA A 73 5.01 -17.70 10.75
N TYR A 74 4.01 -17.52 9.87
CA TYR A 74 2.69 -16.99 10.21
C TYR A 74 1.95 -17.86 11.24
N LEU A 75 1.97 -19.18 11.04
CA LEU A 75 1.34 -20.15 11.94
C LEU A 75 2.00 -20.16 13.32
N GLN A 76 3.33 -20.12 13.39
CA GLN A 76 4.07 -19.98 14.66
C GLN A 76 3.73 -18.68 15.38
N LYS A 77 3.50 -17.57 14.66
CA LYS A 77 3.02 -16.33 15.29
C LYS A 77 1.62 -16.55 15.88
N ARG A 78 0.64 -16.99 15.08
CA ARG A 78 -0.73 -17.25 15.56
C ARG A 78 -0.80 -18.19 16.76
N LYS A 79 0.04 -19.23 16.81
CA LYS A 79 0.13 -20.14 17.97
C LYS A 79 0.73 -19.46 19.21
N ARG A 80 1.71 -18.56 19.08
CA ARG A 80 2.18 -17.73 20.22
C ARG A 80 1.11 -16.76 20.69
N ASP A 81 0.44 -16.09 19.75
CA ASP A 81 -0.61 -15.11 20.04
C ASP A 81 -1.76 -15.79 20.82
N GLN A 82 -2.24 -16.96 20.36
CA GLN A 82 -3.25 -17.76 21.10
C GLN A 82 -2.78 -18.25 22.48
N ILE A 83 -1.48 -18.51 22.67
CA ILE A 83 -0.92 -18.88 23.97
C ILE A 83 -0.82 -17.64 24.88
N ALA A 84 -0.58 -16.45 24.34
CA ALA A 84 -0.66 -15.21 25.10
C ALA A 84 -2.10 -14.93 25.55
N ASP A 85 -3.06 -14.96 24.62
CA ASP A 85 -4.50 -14.76 24.90
C ASP A 85 -5.06 -15.75 25.93
N GLN A 86 -4.53 -16.99 25.98
CA GLN A 86 -4.93 -17.99 26.97
C GLN A 86 -4.26 -17.83 28.34
N ASN A 87 -3.09 -17.20 28.40
CA ASN A 87 -2.39 -16.92 29.65
C ASN A 87 -2.71 -15.51 30.20
N ASP A 88 -3.39 -14.65 29.44
CA ASP A 88 -3.86 -13.33 29.88
C ASP A 88 -5.03 -13.43 30.88
N HIS A 89 -4.73 -13.93 32.07
CA HIS A 89 -5.68 -14.03 33.16
C HIS A 89 -5.99 -12.63 33.71
N LEU A 90 -7.28 -12.28 33.73
CA LEU A 90 -7.78 -11.02 34.31
C LEU A 90 -7.30 -10.74 35.75
N SER A 91 -6.88 -11.77 36.50
CA SER A 91 -6.28 -11.63 37.82
C SER A 91 -5.01 -10.79 37.83
N ASP A 92 -4.23 -10.86 36.75
CA ASP A 92 -2.86 -10.36 36.70
C ASP A 92 -2.84 -8.84 36.48
N HIS A 93 -3.92 -8.32 35.88
CA HIS A 93 -4.25 -6.89 35.80
C HIS A 93 -4.96 -6.37 37.05
N THR A 94 -5.43 -7.24 37.96
CA THR A 94 -6.07 -6.84 39.21
C THR A 94 -5.13 -6.93 40.41
N SER A 95 -4.43 -5.84 40.72
CA SER A 95 -3.74 -5.71 42.01
C SER A 95 -4.75 -5.89 43.16
N PRO A 96 -4.51 -6.80 44.13
CA PRO A 96 -5.47 -7.05 45.21
C PRO A 96 -5.63 -5.81 46.09
N ILE A 97 -6.88 -5.38 46.27
CA ILE A 97 -7.25 -4.25 47.15
C ILE A 97 -7.05 -4.67 48.60
N SER A 98 -5.80 -4.58 49.07
CA SER A 98 -5.44 -4.90 50.45
C SER A 98 -5.85 -3.75 51.38
N PRO A 99 -6.60 -4.00 52.47
CA PRO A 99 -7.04 -2.95 53.40
C PRO A 99 -5.91 -2.44 54.33
N PHE A 100 -4.66 -2.82 54.06
CA PHE A 100 -3.49 -2.47 54.86
C PHE A 100 -2.49 -1.66 54.02
N PRO A 101 -1.96 -0.53 54.53
CA PRO A 101 -1.03 0.31 53.80
C PRO A 101 0.33 -0.40 53.62
N PRO A 102 0.93 -0.41 52.41
CA PRO A 102 2.20 -1.07 52.15
C PRO A 102 3.35 -0.31 52.84
N LYS A 103 3.95 -0.91 53.87
CA LYS A 103 5.18 -0.40 54.47
C LYS A 103 6.42 -0.87 53.69
N GLY A 104 6.92 0.00 52.82
CA GLY A 104 8.28 -0.06 52.28
C GLY A 104 8.48 -1.05 51.14
N ARG A 105 8.51 -0.53 49.92
CA ARG A 105 9.40 -1.01 48.84
C ARG A 105 10.24 0.20 48.39
N PRO A 106 11.48 0.00 47.91
CA PRO A 106 12.18 1.04 47.14
C PRO A 106 11.43 1.31 45.83
N ASP A 107 11.48 2.54 45.36
CA ASP A 107 10.85 2.93 44.10
C ASP A 107 11.54 2.26 42.90
N PRO A 108 10.79 1.68 41.94
CA PRO A 108 11.27 1.61 40.56
C PRO A 108 11.32 3.04 39.98
N VAL A 109 12.24 3.27 39.05
CA VAL A 109 12.50 4.59 38.46
C VAL A 109 11.24 5.14 37.78
N LYS A 110 11.02 6.45 37.90
CA LYS A 110 10.07 7.20 37.07
C LYS A 110 10.81 7.70 35.84
N ASP A 111 10.26 7.40 34.67
CA ASP A 111 10.49 8.21 33.48
C ASP A 111 9.30 9.18 33.33
N ASP A 112 9.56 10.41 32.89
CA ASP A 112 8.62 11.53 33.06
C ASP A 112 7.62 11.69 31.90
N GLU A 113 6.34 11.41 32.14
CA GLU A 113 5.22 11.95 31.34
C GLU A 113 4.62 13.19 32.01
N ASP A 114 5.29 14.34 31.87
CA ASP A 114 4.70 15.67 32.14
C ASP A 114 4.71 16.55 30.89
N LEU A 115 3.82 16.27 29.93
CA LEU A 115 3.45 17.24 28.88
C LEU A 115 2.06 16.99 28.27
N SER A 116 1.01 16.97 29.08
CA SER A 116 -0.38 16.81 28.59
C SER A 116 -1.39 17.80 29.19
N LYS A 117 -0.94 19.02 29.57
CA LYS A 117 -1.78 20.11 30.08
C LYS A 117 -1.26 21.51 29.76
N LEU A 118 -1.44 21.94 28.50
CA LEU A 118 -1.66 23.34 28.06
C LEU A 118 -2.11 23.32 26.59
N GLU A 119 -2.57 24.47 26.07
CA GLU A 119 -3.12 24.64 24.70
C GLU A 119 -4.49 23.99 24.39
N LEU A 120 -5.52 24.36 25.16
CA LEU A 120 -6.92 24.34 24.69
C LEU A 120 -7.61 25.72 24.72
N ASP A 121 -6.88 26.78 25.04
CA ASP A 121 -7.43 28.11 25.36
C ASP A 121 -7.04 29.21 24.34
N GLU A 122 -6.07 28.97 23.45
CA GLU A 122 -5.66 29.95 22.42
C GLU A 122 -6.56 29.94 21.17
N ILE A 123 -7.22 28.81 20.87
CA ILE A 123 -7.98 28.59 19.62
C ILE A 123 -9.19 29.54 19.48
N ASN A 124 -9.74 30.04 20.60
CA ASN A 124 -10.95 30.88 20.61
C ASN A 124 -10.70 32.39 20.44
N LYS A 125 -9.48 32.84 20.07
CA LYS A 125 -9.13 34.28 20.09
C LYS A 125 -8.77 34.93 18.73
N MET A 126 -9.08 34.28 17.60
CA MET A 126 -8.86 34.87 16.25
C MET A 126 -10.09 34.82 15.32
N ALA A 127 -11.31 34.90 15.87
CA ALA A 127 -12.55 34.73 15.09
C ALA A 127 -13.63 35.83 15.30
N ALA A 128 -13.25 37.08 15.63
CA ALA A 128 -14.19 38.21 15.64
C ALA A 128 -13.51 39.61 15.54
N SER A 129 -13.50 40.22 14.36
CA SER A 129 -13.65 41.68 14.15
C SER A 129 -13.61 42.03 12.65
N GLY A 130 -14.64 42.75 12.16
CA GLY A 130 -14.80 43.06 10.73
C GLY A 130 -16.28 43.20 10.35
N GLU A 131 -16.92 44.27 10.82
CA GLU A 131 -18.37 44.47 10.77
C GLU A 131 -18.72 45.83 10.10
N LYS A 132 -19.99 45.97 9.66
CA LYS A 132 -20.70 47.22 9.25
C LYS A 132 -20.41 47.76 7.83
N GLU A 133 -21.34 48.40 7.12
CA GLU A 133 -22.81 48.57 7.26
C GLU A 133 -23.39 48.85 5.84
N ASP A 134 -24.46 48.17 5.40
CA ASP A 134 -25.86 48.64 5.28
C ASP A 134 -26.18 49.57 4.07
N GLY A 135 -27.41 49.49 3.50
CA GLY A 135 -27.96 50.54 2.62
C GLY A 135 -28.69 50.17 1.30
N LYS A 136 -30.00 49.86 1.41
CA LYS A 136 -31.10 50.37 0.52
C LYS A 136 -31.33 49.85 -0.94
N LYS A 137 -32.61 49.58 -1.24
CA LYS A 137 -33.30 49.53 -2.57
C LYS A 137 -33.75 50.96 -3.00
N PRO A 138 -34.23 51.28 -4.25
CA PRO A 138 -35.09 50.48 -5.17
C PRO A 138 -34.74 50.66 -6.69
N GLU A 139 -35.55 50.50 -7.78
CA GLU A 139 -36.98 50.10 -7.96
C GLU A 139 -37.32 49.29 -9.25
N LYS A 140 -37.44 49.91 -10.45
CA LYS A 140 -38.09 49.36 -11.69
C LYS A 140 -37.32 49.71 -12.99
N ASN A 141 -37.36 48.83 -14.00
CA ASN A 141 -38.07 49.09 -15.27
C ASN A 141 -38.14 47.86 -16.22
N LYS A 142 -38.87 48.00 -17.35
CA LYS A 142 -39.32 46.89 -18.24
C LYS A 142 -38.79 47.06 -19.70
N PRO A 143 -39.16 46.24 -20.73
CA PRO A 143 -38.17 45.60 -21.59
C PRO A 143 -38.12 46.14 -23.04
N VAL A 144 -37.15 45.67 -23.81
CA VAL A 144 -37.00 45.95 -25.25
C VAL A 144 -36.93 44.65 -26.06
N LYS A 145 -37.78 44.55 -27.09
CA LYS A 145 -37.67 43.61 -28.23
C LYS A 145 -36.78 44.30 -29.30
N SER A 146 -36.16 43.68 -30.30
CA SER A 146 -36.30 42.36 -30.94
C SER A 146 -35.19 42.20 -31.97
N SER A 147 -34.75 40.97 -32.26
CA SER A 147 -34.23 40.58 -33.57
C SER A 147 -34.93 39.29 -34.00
N GLU A 148 -35.50 39.29 -35.21
CA GLU A 148 -36.40 38.20 -35.66
C GLU A 148 -35.67 37.06 -36.38
N LYS A 149 -36.35 35.90 -36.41
CA LYS A 149 -36.43 34.92 -37.52
C LYS A 149 -35.23 34.87 -38.50
N LEU A 150 -34.49 33.76 -38.51
CA LEU A 150 -33.99 33.21 -39.78
C LEU A 150 -33.74 31.68 -39.81
N LEU A 151 -33.87 30.96 -38.69
CA LEU A 151 -33.81 29.50 -38.65
C LEU A 151 -35.06 28.90 -37.99
N LYS A 152 -36.12 28.77 -38.78
CA LYS A 152 -37.28 27.93 -38.50
C LYS A 152 -37.65 27.21 -39.80
N ASP A 153 -37.13 26.00 -39.95
CA ASP A 153 -37.83 24.83 -40.51
C ASP A 153 -36.88 23.62 -40.47
N LEU A 154 -36.69 23.13 -39.24
CA LEU A 154 -36.18 21.79 -38.96
C LEU A 154 -37.27 21.06 -38.16
N PRO A 155 -37.51 19.77 -38.41
CA PRO A 155 -38.53 19.02 -37.67
C PRO A 155 -38.18 19.04 -36.18
N LYS A 156 -39.14 19.47 -35.35
CA LYS A 156 -39.01 19.40 -33.90
C LYS A 156 -39.12 17.95 -33.44
N LEU A 157 -37.98 17.26 -33.44
CA LEU A 157 -37.78 16.06 -32.63
C LEU A 157 -38.29 16.34 -31.22
N SER A 158 -39.13 15.45 -30.71
CA SER A 158 -39.65 15.49 -29.35
C SER A 158 -38.47 15.50 -28.37
N ALA A 159 -38.65 16.15 -27.21
CA ALA A 159 -37.64 16.07 -26.14
C ALA A 159 -37.31 14.62 -25.76
N PHE A 160 -38.30 13.72 -25.90
CA PHE A 160 -38.12 12.28 -25.74
C PHE A 160 -37.21 11.65 -26.81
N GLU A 161 -37.33 12.05 -28.08
CA GLU A 161 -36.50 11.53 -29.18
C GLU A 161 -35.05 12.03 -29.06
N ILE A 162 -34.85 13.27 -28.62
CA ILE A 162 -33.51 13.83 -28.35
C ILE A 162 -32.83 13.08 -27.19
N VAL A 163 -33.57 12.78 -26.11
CA VAL A 163 -33.07 11.95 -25.00
C VAL A 163 -32.78 10.52 -25.46
N LEU A 164 -33.67 9.91 -26.25
CA LEU A 164 -33.49 8.56 -26.78
C LEU A 164 -32.24 8.46 -27.67
N LEU A 165 -32.04 9.42 -28.59
CA LEU A 165 -30.83 9.49 -29.41
C LEU A 165 -29.58 9.70 -28.56
N GLY A 166 -29.64 10.54 -27.52
CA GLY A 166 -28.55 10.71 -26.55
C GLY A 166 -28.16 9.40 -25.85
N VAL A 167 -29.13 8.65 -25.33
CA VAL A 167 -28.91 7.33 -24.71
C VAL A 167 -28.32 6.33 -25.72
N VAL A 168 -28.84 6.29 -26.94
CA VAL A 168 -28.33 5.40 -28.00
C VAL A 168 -26.87 5.73 -28.37
N VAL A 169 -26.52 7.01 -28.52
CA VAL A 169 -25.14 7.44 -28.78
C VAL A 169 -24.20 7.06 -27.64
N VAL A 170 -24.63 7.26 -26.38
CA VAL A 170 -23.84 6.87 -25.19
C VAL A 170 -23.62 5.34 -25.15
N VAL A 171 -24.66 4.54 -25.42
CA VAL A 171 -24.54 3.07 -25.47
C VAL A 171 -23.57 2.63 -26.56
N PHE A 172 -23.64 3.20 -27.78
CA PHE A 172 -22.69 2.88 -28.83
C PHE A 172 -21.25 3.33 -28.51
N ALA A 173 -21.07 4.46 -27.82
CA ALA A 173 -19.76 4.88 -27.35
C ALA A 173 -19.15 3.90 -26.34
N PHE A 174 -19.93 3.44 -25.34
CA PHE A 174 -19.47 2.42 -24.40
C PHE A 174 -19.14 1.08 -25.09
N ILE A 175 -19.97 0.61 -26.03
CA ILE A 175 -19.69 -0.61 -26.80
C ILE A 175 -18.39 -0.44 -27.62
N GLY A 176 -18.17 0.72 -28.24
CA GLY A 176 -16.93 1.01 -28.97
C GLY A 176 -15.69 1.03 -28.07
N ILE A 177 -15.78 1.62 -26.88
CA ILE A 177 -14.69 1.66 -25.89
C ILE A 177 -14.35 0.25 -25.38
N LEU A 178 -15.36 -0.57 -25.07
CA LEU A 178 -15.16 -1.95 -24.63
C LEU A 178 -14.57 -2.82 -25.74
N ALA A 179 -15.02 -2.67 -26.98
CA ALA A 179 -14.45 -3.36 -28.14
C ALA A 179 -13.00 -2.92 -28.42
N ALA A 180 -12.66 -1.65 -28.25
CA ALA A 180 -11.30 -1.14 -28.40
C ALA A 180 -10.36 -1.69 -27.32
N SER A 181 -10.76 -1.66 -26.05
CA SER A 181 -9.97 -2.23 -24.94
C SER A 181 -9.66 -3.72 -25.19
N ALA A 182 -10.65 -4.50 -25.63
CA ALA A 182 -10.48 -5.92 -25.98
C ALA A 182 -9.65 -6.21 -27.25
N ILE A 183 -9.33 -5.21 -28.07
CA ILE A 183 -8.52 -5.34 -29.30
C ILE A 183 -7.09 -4.81 -29.10
N PHE A 184 -6.91 -3.80 -28.24
CA PHE A 184 -5.63 -3.09 -28.07
C PHE A 184 -4.95 -3.33 -26.71
N ASP A 185 -5.50 -4.21 -25.86
CA ASP A 185 -4.98 -4.56 -24.53
C ASP A 185 -4.78 -3.33 -23.62
N PHE A 186 -5.65 -2.33 -23.79
CA PHE A 186 -5.63 -1.08 -23.04
C PHE A 186 -6.46 -1.22 -21.76
N ASP A 187 -5.80 -1.11 -20.61
CA ASP A 187 -6.44 -0.88 -19.33
C ASP A 187 -7.26 0.43 -19.37
N LEU A 188 -8.53 0.34 -18.99
CA LEU A 188 -9.40 1.50 -18.93
C LEU A 188 -9.07 2.31 -17.66
N PRO A 189 -8.84 3.64 -17.73
CA PRO A 189 -8.56 4.46 -16.55
C PRO A 189 -9.84 4.76 -15.75
N ILE A 190 -10.48 3.73 -15.20
CA ILE A 190 -11.77 3.83 -14.50
C ILE A 190 -11.66 4.75 -13.27
N ASN A 191 -10.48 4.84 -12.66
CA ASN A 191 -10.18 5.76 -11.56
C ASN A 191 -10.34 7.25 -11.94
N ALA A 192 -10.33 7.62 -13.23
CA ALA A 192 -10.61 9.00 -13.66
C ALA A 192 -12.11 9.39 -13.55
N LEU A 193 -13.00 8.42 -13.37
CA LEU A 193 -14.44 8.63 -13.13
C LEU A 193 -14.81 8.54 -11.64
N SER A 194 -13.92 8.02 -10.79
CA SER A 194 -14.04 8.13 -9.34
C SER A 194 -13.52 9.50 -8.89
N GLY A 195 -14.30 10.24 -8.12
CA GLY A 195 -13.93 11.56 -7.59
C GLY A 195 -12.84 11.54 -6.50
N SER A 196 -12.06 10.47 -6.39
CA SER A 196 -10.83 10.45 -5.63
C SER A 196 -9.80 11.35 -6.31
N LYS A 197 -9.66 12.58 -5.81
CA LYS A 197 -8.36 13.24 -5.85
C LYS A 197 -7.33 12.21 -5.37
N ALA A 198 -6.36 11.85 -6.20
CA ALA A 198 -5.14 11.25 -5.68
C ALA A 198 -4.60 12.21 -4.62
N ALA A 199 -4.26 11.72 -3.43
CA ALA A 199 -3.90 12.59 -2.32
C ALA A 199 -2.61 13.32 -2.69
N GLU A 200 -2.71 14.63 -2.92
CA GLU A 200 -1.64 15.48 -3.46
C GLU A 200 -0.39 15.36 -2.56
N GLY A 201 0.65 14.67 -3.04
CA GLY A 201 1.87 14.40 -2.28
C GLY A 201 1.93 13.07 -1.50
N LEU A 202 1.16 12.03 -1.87
CA LEU A 202 1.35 10.64 -1.37
C LEU A 202 1.61 9.64 -2.52
N PRO A 203 2.43 8.60 -2.33
CA PRO A 203 2.61 7.53 -3.32
C PRO A 203 1.33 6.70 -3.54
N PRO A 204 1.17 6.06 -4.71
CA PRO A 204 -0.06 5.35 -5.09
C PRO A 204 -0.32 4.04 -4.32
N TYR A 205 0.71 3.43 -3.75
CA TYR A 205 0.64 2.21 -2.93
C TYR A 205 1.82 2.17 -1.94
N ALA A 206 1.76 1.25 -0.96
CA ALA A 206 2.84 1.07 0.01
C ALA A 206 4.07 0.43 -0.64
N GLY A 207 5.25 1.03 -0.47
CA GLY A 207 6.47 0.66 -1.20
C GLY A 207 7.64 1.62 -0.95
N VAL A 208 8.68 1.53 -1.79
CA VAL A 208 9.85 2.40 -1.80
C VAL A 208 9.92 3.09 -3.16
N PHE A 209 10.07 4.41 -3.18
CA PHE A 209 10.00 5.21 -4.40
C PHE A 209 11.13 6.23 -4.49
N LEU A 210 11.64 6.43 -5.69
CA LEU A 210 12.34 7.66 -6.05
C LEU A 210 11.29 8.75 -6.33
N PHE A 211 11.42 9.91 -5.69
CA PHE A 211 10.56 11.06 -5.92
C PHE A 211 11.34 12.20 -6.56
N GLU A 212 10.97 12.56 -7.79
CA GLU A 212 11.61 13.60 -8.59
C GLU A 212 10.57 14.24 -9.51
N ASN A 213 10.60 15.57 -9.67
CA ASN A 213 9.69 16.31 -10.58
C ASN A 213 8.18 16.01 -10.35
N ASP A 214 7.76 15.92 -9.08
CA ASP A 214 6.42 15.52 -8.62
C ASP A 214 5.96 14.11 -9.05
N LEU A 215 6.87 13.28 -9.58
CA LEU A 215 6.62 11.89 -9.98
C LEU A 215 7.22 10.90 -8.97
N TYR A 216 6.45 9.86 -8.62
CA TYR A 216 6.93 8.69 -7.89
C TYR A 216 7.33 7.58 -8.86
N SER A 217 8.60 7.18 -8.86
CA SER A 217 9.11 6.01 -9.58
C SER A 217 9.35 4.87 -8.61
N ASP A 218 8.71 3.72 -8.86
CA ASP A 218 8.83 2.49 -8.07
C ASP A 218 10.28 1.99 -8.01
N ILE A 219 10.78 1.70 -6.80
CA ILE A 219 12.04 1.00 -6.58
C ILE A 219 11.71 -0.43 -6.13
N GLN A 220 12.08 -1.43 -6.92
CA GLN A 220 11.66 -2.81 -6.66
C GLN A 220 12.60 -3.52 -5.70
N GLN A 221 11.99 -4.30 -4.79
CA GLN A 221 12.70 -5.10 -3.81
C GLN A 221 13.37 -6.32 -4.47
N HIS A 222 14.68 -6.38 -4.37
CA HIS A 222 15.52 -7.50 -4.80
C HIS A 222 15.98 -8.33 -3.59
N GLN A 223 16.24 -9.61 -3.80
CA GLN A 223 16.95 -10.47 -2.84
C GLN A 223 18.38 -10.66 -3.32
N GLY A 224 19.36 -10.26 -2.50
CA GLY A 224 20.73 -10.07 -2.98
C GLY A 224 20.89 -8.87 -3.92
N LEU A 225 22.10 -8.66 -4.44
CA LEU A 225 22.39 -7.62 -5.41
C LEU A 225 21.65 -7.89 -6.74
N PRO A 226 21.08 -6.86 -7.39
CA PRO A 226 20.38 -7.03 -8.65
C PRO A 226 21.33 -7.45 -9.77
N SER A 227 20.88 -8.40 -10.61
CA SER A 227 21.61 -8.85 -11.81
C SER A 227 21.08 -8.27 -13.12
N GLN A 228 20.05 -7.42 -13.05
CA GLN A 228 19.39 -6.75 -14.17
C GLN A 228 18.83 -5.40 -13.71
N ASP A 229 18.69 -4.43 -14.63
CA ASP A 229 18.16 -3.08 -14.34
C ASP A 229 16.63 -3.01 -14.19
N VAL A 230 15.96 -4.12 -13.86
CA VAL A 230 14.50 -4.19 -13.77
C VAL A 230 14.04 -3.58 -12.44
N GLY A 231 13.17 -2.57 -12.50
CA GLY A 231 12.68 -1.89 -11.29
C GLY A 231 13.72 -1.05 -10.56
N ILE A 232 14.80 -0.65 -11.27
CA ILE A 232 15.85 0.26 -10.79
C ILE A 232 15.68 1.59 -11.55
N PRO A 233 15.02 2.61 -10.96
CA PRO A 233 14.86 3.90 -11.61
C PRO A 233 16.15 4.73 -11.57
N THR A 234 16.32 5.59 -12.57
CA THR A 234 17.44 6.53 -12.67
C THR A 234 16.99 7.94 -12.28
N SER A 235 17.67 8.56 -11.32
CA SER A 235 17.54 9.98 -10.99
C SER A 235 18.49 10.84 -11.82
N GLN A 236 18.05 12.06 -12.16
CA GLN A 236 18.84 13.05 -12.91
C GLN A 236 19.52 14.10 -12.00
N THR A 237 19.48 13.92 -10.68
CA THR A 237 20.02 14.84 -9.67
C THR A 237 21.00 14.14 -8.72
N THR A 238 22.00 14.88 -8.23
CA THR A 238 22.96 14.42 -7.23
C THR A 238 22.37 14.32 -5.81
N ASN A 239 21.15 14.80 -5.58
CA ASN A 239 20.43 14.66 -4.31
C ASN A 239 18.97 14.21 -4.53
N PRO A 240 18.75 12.92 -4.86
CA PRO A 240 17.41 12.36 -5.01
C PRO A 240 16.66 12.28 -3.68
N THR A 241 15.36 12.56 -3.72
CA THR A 241 14.46 12.27 -2.59
C THR A 241 13.99 10.83 -2.69
N ILE A 242 14.23 10.02 -1.66
CA ILE A 242 13.71 8.65 -1.57
C ILE A 242 12.57 8.63 -0.55
N VAL A 243 11.49 7.92 -0.89
CA VAL A 243 10.22 7.91 -0.14
C VAL A 243 9.84 6.48 0.19
N ILE A 244 9.84 6.14 1.47
CA ILE A 244 9.38 4.83 1.96
C ILE A 244 7.98 5.02 2.56
N TYR A 245 6.97 4.36 1.99
CA TYR A 245 5.60 4.39 2.48
C TYR A 245 5.21 3.01 3.02
N THR A 246 5.51 2.76 4.29
CA THR A 246 5.26 1.49 5.00
C THR A 246 4.93 1.77 6.47
N ALA A 247 4.32 0.79 7.16
CA ALA A 247 3.87 0.99 8.54
C ALA A 247 5.04 1.10 9.55
N GLU A 248 6.14 0.37 9.31
CA GLU A 248 7.27 0.25 10.22
C GLU A 248 8.58 0.21 9.41
N THR A 249 9.41 1.25 9.52
CA THR A 249 10.77 1.28 8.97
C THR A 249 11.73 1.71 10.08
N ASN A 250 12.66 0.84 10.48
CA ASN A 250 13.74 1.21 11.40
C ASN A 250 14.98 1.66 10.59
N PRO A 251 15.40 2.94 10.64
CA PRO A 251 16.60 3.41 9.95
C PRO A 251 17.89 2.70 10.41
N GLU A 252 17.97 2.22 11.65
CA GLU A 252 19.15 1.49 12.16
C GLU A 252 19.38 0.16 11.43
N THR A 253 18.38 -0.36 10.72
CA THR A 253 18.45 -1.63 9.97
C THR A 253 18.73 -1.42 8.47
N LEU A 254 18.91 -0.17 8.04
CA LEU A 254 18.96 0.23 6.64
C LEU A 254 20.30 0.90 6.31
N ASN A 255 21.06 0.30 5.40
CA ASN A 255 22.34 0.84 4.92
C ASN A 255 22.18 1.35 3.48
N LEU A 256 22.60 2.57 3.16
CA LEU A 256 22.76 3.01 1.77
C LEU A 256 24.18 2.66 1.30
N ILE A 257 24.29 1.89 0.21
CA ILE A 257 25.55 1.34 -0.30
C ILE A 257 25.72 1.79 -1.77
N TYR A 258 26.87 2.36 -2.10
CA TYR A 258 27.29 2.70 -3.47
C TYR A 258 27.92 1.50 -4.19
N GLU A 259 27.98 1.50 -5.52
CA GLU A 259 28.51 0.39 -6.34
C GLU A 259 29.94 -0.04 -6.03
N THR A 260 30.74 0.81 -5.38
CA THR A 260 32.09 0.49 -4.88
C THR A 260 32.10 -0.37 -3.61
N GLY A 261 30.94 -0.56 -2.95
CA GLY A 261 30.81 -1.11 -1.60
C GLY A 261 30.95 -0.06 -0.48
N GLU A 262 31.01 1.23 -0.82
CA GLU A 262 31.08 2.32 0.15
C GLU A 262 29.71 2.59 0.80
N TYR A 263 29.70 2.81 2.12
CA TYR A 263 28.51 3.14 2.89
C TYR A 263 28.30 4.66 2.91
N ILE A 264 27.10 5.11 2.53
CA ILE A 264 26.75 6.52 2.40
C ILE A 264 25.83 6.93 3.56
N SER A 265 26.17 8.01 4.26
CA SER A 265 25.32 8.57 5.32
C SER A 265 24.08 9.26 4.74
N PHE A 266 22.93 9.08 5.39
CA PHE A 266 21.65 9.63 4.93
C PHE A 266 20.80 10.14 6.10
N ASN A 267 20.12 11.26 5.87
CA ASN A 267 19.11 11.80 6.77
C ASN A 267 17.80 11.03 6.59
N PHE A 268 17.26 10.48 7.68
CA PHE A 268 15.96 9.80 7.72
C PHE A 268 14.94 10.65 8.47
N GLN A 269 13.78 10.92 7.86
CA GLN A 269 12.72 11.76 8.43
C GLN A 269 11.35 11.09 8.36
N ASN A 270 10.82 10.66 9.51
CA ASN A 270 9.43 10.20 9.62
C ASN A 270 8.46 11.38 9.46
N LYS A 271 7.54 11.28 8.49
CA LYS A 271 6.40 12.16 8.30
C LYS A 271 5.11 11.45 8.76
N LYS A 272 4.02 12.22 8.80
CA LYS A 272 2.68 11.69 9.09
C LYS A 272 2.25 10.67 8.01
N ASN A 273 1.29 9.82 8.36
CA ASN A 273 0.68 8.81 7.48
C ASN A 273 1.62 7.65 7.05
N GLY A 274 2.69 7.36 7.80
CA GLY A 274 3.59 6.24 7.50
C GLY A 274 4.54 6.47 6.33
N ILE A 275 4.81 7.73 6.00
CA ILE A 275 5.79 8.12 4.98
C ILE A 275 7.10 8.50 5.67
N SER A 276 8.21 7.91 5.24
CA SER A 276 9.57 8.26 5.63
C SER A 276 10.29 8.89 4.43
N LEU A 277 10.97 10.01 4.62
CA LEU A 277 11.85 10.60 3.60
C LEU A 277 13.32 10.32 3.91
N LEU A 278 14.07 9.93 2.88
CA LEU A 278 15.50 9.70 2.93
C LEU A 278 16.20 10.60 1.90
N HIS A 279 17.27 11.25 2.32
CA HIS A 279 18.16 12.06 1.47
C HIS A 279 19.60 11.79 1.92
N ALA A 280 20.55 11.76 1.00
CA ALA A 280 21.96 11.65 1.37
C ALA A 280 22.43 12.88 2.18
N GLU A 281 23.44 12.71 3.04
CA GLU A 281 24.09 13.84 3.74
C GLU A 281 24.99 14.68 2.83
N SER A 282 25.46 14.09 1.73
CA SER A 282 26.28 14.71 0.70
C SER A 282 25.70 14.45 -0.69
N GLU A 283 26.09 15.26 -1.67
CA GLU A 283 25.81 14.97 -3.07
C GLU A 283 26.35 13.59 -3.49
N LEU A 284 25.54 12.85 -4.25
CA LEU A 284 25.86 11.54 -4.80
C LEU A 284 26.63 11.66 -6.12
N ASN A 285 27.59 10.76 -6.31
CA ASN A 285 28.30 10.59 -7.58
C ASN A 285 27.40 9.83 -8.58
N PRO A 286 27.69 9.88 -9.89
CA PRO A 286 27.05 8.96 -10.84
C PRO A 286 27.33 7.50 -10.51
N GLY A 287 26.36 6.61 -10.76
CA GLY A 287 26.46 5.16 -10.55
C GLY A 287 25.24 4.54 -9.86
N LEU A 288 25.34 3.28 -9.48
CA LEU A 288 24.29 2.52 -8.79
C LEU A 288 24.39 2.70 -7.26
N TYR A 289 23.23 2.91 -6.64
CA TYR A 289 23.05 2.93 -5.19
C TYR A 289 21.99 1.92 -4.78
N CYS A 290 22.20 1.25 -3.64
CA CYS A 290 21.26 0.28 -3.09
C CYS A 290 21.06 0.51 -1.59
N PHE A 291 19.80 0.63 -1.15
CA PHE A 291 19.44 0.44 0.25
C PHE A 291 19.39 -1.04 0.57
N GLN A 292 20.24 -1.49 1.49
CA GLN A 292 20.25 -2.84 2.05
C GLN A 292 19.49 -2.84 3.39
N GLN A 293 18.48 -3.69 3.53
CA GLN A 293 17.88 -4.02 4.82
C GLN A 293 18.26 -5.45 5.25
N LEU A 294 18.80 -5.58 6.46
CA LEU A 294 19.18 -6.86 7.06
C LEU A 294 18.01 -7.50 7.82
N PRO A 295 17.74 -8.81 7.66
CA PRO A 295 16.78 -9.51 8.49
C PRO A 295 17.31 -9.67 9.93
N ALA A 296 16.41 -9.71 10.92
CA ALA A 296 16.76 -9.75 12.34
C ALA A 296 17.56 -10.99 12.79
N ASN A 297 17.58 -12.06 11.98
CA ASN A 297 18.54 -13.16 12.12
C ASN A 297 19.65 -12.98 11.08
N THR A 298 20.89 -12.91 11.55
CA THR A 298 22.05 -12.32 10.85
C THR A 298 22.62 -13.15 9.69
N VAL A 299 21.89 -13.23 8.57
CA VAL A 299 22.36 -13.84 7.31
C VAL A 299 22.27 -12.81 6.17
N VAL A 300 23.43 -12.35 5.69
CA VAL A 300 23.53 -11.29 4.65
C VAL A 300 22.94 -11.72 3.31
N GLU A 301 22.95 -13.01 3.00
CA GLU A 301 22.37 -13.59 1.77
C GLU A 301 20.84 -13.43 1.70
N ALA A 302 20.18 -13.20 2.84
CA ALA A 302 18.74 -12.95 2.93
C ALA A 302 18.40 -11.44 3.05
N ALA A 303 19.38 -10.55 2.88
CA ALA A 303 19.15 -9.12 2.86
C ALA A 303 18.30 -8.69 1.65
N SER A 304 17.42 -7.71 1.87
CA SER A 304 16.60 -7.09 0.84
C SER A 304 17.24 -5.82 0.32
N TYR A 305 17.21 -5.61 -0.99
CA TYR A 305 17.87 -4.49 -1.66
C TYR A 305 16.87 -3.67 -2.48
N TRP A 306 16.93 -2.35 -2.34
CA TRP A 306 16.16 -1.39 -3.14
C TRP A 306 17.15 -0.45 -3.82
N CYS A 307 17.29 -0.56 -5.14
CA CYS A 307 18.37 0.09 -5.88
C CYS A 307 17.86 1.15 -6.87
N PHE A 308 18.61 2.25 -7.00
CA PHE A 308 18.38 3.33 -7.95
C PHE A 308 19.72 3.77 -8.56
N LYS A 309 19.69 4.38 -9.73
CA LYS A 309 20.88 4.97 -10.37
C LYS A 309 20.88 6.48 -10.24
N VAL A 310 22.06 7.07 -10.19
CA VAL A 310 22.28 8.50 -10.40
C VAL A 310 23.01 8.67 -11.73
N GLU A 311 22.40 9.39 -12.67
CA GLU A 311 23.02 9.76 -13.95
C GLU A 311 22.83 11.26 -14.13
N ILE A 312 23.92 12.03 -14.10
CA ILE A 312 23.86 13.48 -14.26
C ILE A 312 23.75 13.79 -15.77
N ALA A 313 22.58 14.27 -16.21
CA ALA A 313 22.44 14.80 -17.55
C ALA A 313 23.47 15.93 -17.81
N PRO A 314 24.18 15.93 -18.96
CA PRO A 314 25.04 17.04 -19.32
C PRO A 314 24.19 18.30 -19.51
N ALA A 315 24.61 19.41 -18.90
CA ALA A 315 23.94 20.70 -19.08
C ALA A 315 24.11 21.20 -20.53
N GLU A 316 23.00 21.49 -21.21
CA GLU A 316 22.94 22.17 -22.52
C GLU A 316 23.15 23.69 -22.40
#